data_AF-A0AAN8B8M2-F1
#
_entry.id   AF-A0AAN8B8M2-F1
#
_cell.length_a   1.000
_cell.length_b   1.000
_cell.length_c   1.000
_cell.angle_alpha   90.00
_cell.angle_beta   90.00
_cell.angle_gamma   90.00
#
_symmetry.space_group_name_H-M   'P 1'
#
loop_
_entity.id
_entity.type
_entity.pdbx_description
1 polymer ?
#
loop_
_entity_poly.entity_id
_entity_poly.type
_entity_poly.pdbx_seq_one_letter_code
_entity_poly.pdbx_strand_id
1 'polypeptide(L)'
;MRLRNIRRKLVEVQRRYRRHKRSRDVGPSSVQDEGDDSDIKECINLMKKLRPSAENISSIKSAMQKTFTSRRSWISKHPPTMNQIFQEYPRFSDIPTLLDTEFENIFDGKGDLFIRRWEASIMPKLKAVAAKGKGDVTALIEGMENQTDDEN
;
A
#
# COMPACT_ATOMS: atom_id res chain seq x y z
N MET A 1 34.05 -8.36 -32.08
CA MET A 1 32.89 -9.02 -32.70
C MET A 1 31.84 -7.97 -33.08
N ARG A 2 31.30 -7.98 -34.31
CA ARG A 2 30.25 -7.05 -34.77
C ARG A 2 28.89 -7.75 -34.72
N LEU A 3 27.95 -7.20 -33.95
CA LEU A 3 26.57 -7.70 -33.87
C LEU A 3 25.84 -7.40 -35.19
N ARG A 4 25.32 -8.43 -35.85
CA ARG A 4 24.48 -8.31 -37.05
C ARG A 4 23.02 -8.10 -36.61
N ASN A 5 22.43 -6.97 -36.98
CA ASN A 5 21.02 -6.68 -36.71
C ASN A 5 20.11 -7.59 -37.55
N ILE A 6 19.44 -8.54 -36.90
CA ILE A 6 18.41 -9.38 -37.50
C ILE A 6 17.16 -8.51 -37.72
N ARG A 7 16.95 -8.04 -38.96
CA ARG A 7 15.71 -7.36 -39.35
C ARG A 7 14.57 -8.39 -39.39
N ARG A 8 13.79 -8.49 -38.30
CA ARG A 8 12.51 -9.21 -38.29
C ARG A 8 11.52 -8.50 -39.22
N LYS A 9 11.02 -9.19 -40.24
CA LYS A 9 9.88 -8.73 -41.06
C LYS A 9 8.61 -8.79 -40.21
N LEU A 10 8.32 -7.72 -39.47
CA LEU A 10 7.05 -7.53 -38.78
C LEU A 10 5.97 -7.05 -39.77
N VAL A 11 4.84 -7.73 -39.78
CA VAL A 11 3.63 -7.41 -40.57
C VAL A 11 3.12 -6.02 -40.20
N GLU A 12 2.57 -5.30 -41.17
CA GLU A 12 2.24 -3.87 -41.10
C GLU A 12 1.28 -3.49 -39.95
N VAL A 13 0.42 -4.43 -39.54
CA VAL A 13 -0.51 -4.27 -38.40
C VAL A 13 0.21 -4.20 -37.05
N GLN A 14 1.45 -4.70 -36.97
CA GLN A 14 2.27 -4.75 -35.76
C GLN A 14 3.28 -3.59 -35.67
N ARG A 15 3.32 -2.69 -36.68
CA ARG A 15 4.23 -1.52 -36.75
C ARG A 15 3.76 -0.28 -35.98
N ARG A 16 2.66 -0.34 -35.22
CA ARG A 16 2.20 0.79 -34.41
C ARG A 16 2.93 0.83 -33.06
N TYR A 17 4.20 1.23 -33.10
CA TYR A 17 4.85 1.80 -31.92
C TYR A 17 4.16 3.13 -31.61
N ARG A 18 3.14 3.12 -30.75
CA ARG A 18 2.69 4.34 -30.08
C ARG A 18 3.85 4.79 -29.17
N ARG A 19 4.54 5.86 -29.55
CA ARG A 19 5.39 6.60 -28.62
C ARG A 19 4.48 7.04 -27.47
N HIS A 20 4.58 6.35 -26.33
CA HIS A 20 4.01 6.85 -25.09
C HIS A 20 4.71 8.18 -24.80
N LYS A 21 3.94 9.26 -24.92
CA LYS A 21 4.34 10.58 -24.47
C LYS A 21 4.65 10.40 -22.97
N ARG A 22 5.91 10.63 -22.57
CA ARG A 22 6.27 10.71 -21.15
C ARG A 22 5.47 11.87 -20.56
N SER A 23 4.32 11.57 -19.98
CA SER A 23 3.69 12.47 -19.02
C SER A 23 4.55 12.39 -17.76
N ARG A 24 5.44 13.38 -17.59
CA ARG A 24 5.88 13.77 -16.26
C ARG A 24 4.69 14.49 -15.65
N ASP A 25 3.82 13.72 -15.01
CA ASP A 25 3.00 14.18 -13.89
C ASP A 25 2.32 12.94 -13.32
N VAL A 26 2.93 12.40 -12.26
CA VAL A 26 2.21 11.67 -11.23
C VAL A 26 2.59 12.36 -9.92
N GLY A 27 2.20 13.63 -9.82
CA GLY A 27 1.71 14.14 -8.55
C GLY A 27 0.37 13.45 -8.26
N PRO A 28 -0.04 13.34 -6.98
CA PRO A 28 -1.30 12.70 -6.64
C PRO A 28 -2.41 13.38 -7.43
N SER A 29 -3.15 12.58 -8.19
CA SER A 29 -4.33 13.04 -8.92
C SER A 29 -5.21 13.77 -7.91
N SER A 30 -5.26 15.10 -8.04
CA SER A 30 -6.15 15.98 -7.30
C SER A 30 -7.57 15.71 -7.80
N VAL A 31 -8.14 14.60 -7.35
CA VAL A 31 -9.58 14.42 -7.39
C VAL A 31 -10.08 15.25 -6.23
N GLN A 32 -10.65 16.42 -6.54
CA GLN A 32 -11.56 17.10 -5.63
C GLN A 32 -12.71 16.14 -5.38
N ASP A 33 -12.70 15.51 -4.22
CA ASP A 33 -13.81 14.74 -3.69
C ASP A 33 -14.17 15.38 -2.35
N GLU A 34 -14.85 16.53 -2.41
CA GLU A 34 -15.73 17.00 -1.33
C GLU A 34 -17.09 16.27 -1.42
N GLY A 35 -17.05 14.98 -1.80
CA GLY A 35 -18.16 14.04 -1.63
C GLY A 35 -18.31 13.70 -0.16
N ASP A 36 -19.11 14.55 0.50
CA ASP A 36 -19.81 14.37 1.77
C ASP A 36 -19.04 13.63 2.89
N ASP A 37 -18.41 14.39 3.79
CA ASP A 37 -17.83 13.89 5.04
C ASP A 37 -18.82 13.01 5.83
N SER A 38 -20.13 13.20 5.64
CA SER A 38 -21.19 12.32 6.17
C SER A 38 -21.08 10.89 5.64
N ASP A 39 -20.92 10.70 4.33
CA ASP A 39 -20.85 9.38 3.69
C ASP A 39 -19.59 8.60 4.12
N ILE A 40 -18.47 9.32 4.25
CA ILE A 40 -17.22 8.75 4.76
C ILE A 40 -17.39 8.28 6.20
N LYS A 41 -18.00 9.11 7.05
CA LYS A 41 -18.29 8.75 8.45
C LYS A 41 -19.26 7.57 8.54
N GLU A 42 -20.26 7.51 7.69
CA GLU A 42 -21.18 6.36 7.63
C GLU A 42 -20.42 5.07 7.28
N CYS A 43 -19.56 5.11 6.26
CA CYS A 43 -18.72 3.96 5.89
C CYS A 43 -17.81 3.52 7.05
N ILE A 44 -17.16 4.45 7.74
CA ILE A 44 -16.32 4.16 8.91
C ILE A 44 -17.15 3.50 10.02
N ASN A 45 -18.30 4.08 10.35
CA ASN A 45 -19.19 3.55 11.38
C ASN A 45 -19.72 2.16 11.04
N LEU A 46 -20.06 1.92 9.77
CA LEU A 46 -20.48 0.60 9.27
C LEU A 46 -19.37 -0.43 9.52
N MET A 47 -18.12 -0.10 9.16
CA MET A 47 -16.99 -1.02 9.37
C MET A 47 -16.70 -1.28 10.84
N LYS A 48 -16.87 -0.28 11.71
CA LYS A 48 -16.73 -0.46 13.18
C LYS A 48 -17.80 -1.42 13.73
N LYS A 49 -19.03 -1.38 13.22
CA LYS A 49 -20.16 -2.21 13.69
C LYS A 49 -20.19 -3.63 13.11
N LEU A 50 -19.87 -3.79 11.82
CA LEU A 50 -19.97 -5.09 11.15
C LEU A 50 -18.79 -5.99 11.51
N ARG A 51 -19.10 -7.21 11.96
CA ARG A 51 -18.11 -8.28 12.10
C ARG A 51 -17.81 -8.91 10.72
N PRO A 52 -16.56 -9.27 10.42
CA PRO A 52 -16.25 -10.04 9.22
C PRO A 52 -17.01 -11.37 9.23
N SER A 53 -17.83 -11.56 8.20
CA SER A 53 -18.57 -12.77 7.89
C SER A 53 -18.71 -12.86 6.38
N ALA A 54 -19.06 -14.03 5.84
CA ALA A 54 -19.26 -14.20 4.40
C ALA A 54 -20.28 -13.21 3.82
N GLU A 55 -21.31 -12.86 4.60
CA GLU A 55 -22.36 -11.91 4.21
C GLU A 55 -21.88 -10.46 4.24
N ASN A 56 -21.05 -10.10 5.23
CA ASN A 56 -20.63 -8.71 5.45
C ASN A 56 -19.36 -8.32 4.69
N ILE A 57 -18.55 -9.29 4.25
CA ILE A 57 -17.19 -9.03 3.79
C ILE A 57 -17.15 -8.16 2.53
N SER A 58 -18.14 -8.27 1.64
CA SER A 58 -18.26 -7.44 0.44
C SER A 58 -18.54 -5.98 0.81
N SER A 59 -19.49 -5.74 1.71
CA SER A 59 -19.84 -4.41 2.23
C SER A 59 -18.66 -3.77 2.96
N ILE A 60 -17.94 -4.54 3.78
CA ILE A 60 -16.74 -4.06 4.47
C ILE A 60 -15.65 -3.67 3.45
N LYS A 61 -15.36 -4.52 2.45
CA LYS A 61 -14.38 -4.21 1.41
C LYS A 61 -14.75 -2.96 0.61
N SER A 62 -16.02 -2.80 0.26
CA SER A 62 -16.55 -1.62 -0.41
C SER A 62 -16.37 -0.34 0.43
N ALA A 63 -16.73 -0.38 1.72
CA ALA A 63 -16.54 0.75 2.63
C ALA A 63 -15.05 1.10 2.84
N MET A 64 -14.18 0.09 2.92
CA MET A 64 -12.72 0.28 2.97
C MET A 64 -12.20 0.96 1.70
N GLN A 65 -12.73 0.61 0.53
CA GLN A 65 -12.36 1.21 -0.74
C GLN A 65 -12.83 2.67 -0.85
N LYS A 66 -14.08 2.95 -0.49
CA LYS A 66 -14.65 4.31 -0.49
C LYS A 66 -13.89 5.27 0.43
N THR A 67 -13.41 4.77 1.56
CA THR A 67 -12.69 5.59 2.54
C THR A 67 -11.19 5.73 2.25
N PHE A 68 -10.67 5.14 1.17
CA PHE A 68 -9.23 5.13 0.84
C PHE A 68 -8.62 6.54 0.78
N THR A 69 -9.19 7.44 -0.02
CA THR A 69 -8.66 8.79 -0.22
C THR A 69 -8.67 9.59 1.07
N SER A 70 -9.79 9.54 1.81
CA SER A 70 -9.94 10.23 3.09
C SER A 70 -8.96 9.71 4.15
N ARG A 71 -8.77 8.38 4.21
CA ARG A 71 -7.78 7.75 5.09
C ARG A 71 -6.36 8.19 4.77
N ARG A 72 -5.97 8.20 3.49
CA ARG A 72 -4.65 8.66 3.05
C ARG A 72 -4.43 10.14 3.38
N SER A 73 -5.43 10.98 3.16
CA SER A 73 -5.42 12.39 3.51
C SER A 73 -5.25 12.59 5.03
N TRP A 74 -6.00 11.84 5.84
CA TRP A 74 -5.88 11.84 7.29
C TRP A 74 -4.48 11.45 7.75
N ILE A 75 -3.95 10.30 7.29
CA ILE A 75 -2.61 9.82 7.65
C ILE A 75 -1.52 10.82 7.26
N SER A 76 -1.67 11.48 6.10
CA SER A 76 -0.68 12.45 5.62
C SER A 76 -0.71 13.77 6.40
N LYS A 77 -1.89 14.22 6.86
CA LYS A 77 -2.05 15.48 7.61
C LYS A 77 -1.77 15.30 9.11
N HIS A 78 -2.13 14.13 9.63
CA HIS A 78 -1.98 13.76 11.03
C HIS A 78 -1.33 12.38 11.08
N PRO A 79 0.01 12.29 11.16
CA PRO A 79 0.72 11.01 11.12
C PRO A 79 0.35 10.17 12.36
N PRO A 80 -0.58 9.21 12.25
CA PRO A 80 -1.10 8.49 13.39
C PRO A 80 -0.17 7.31 13.69
N THR A 81 -0.19 6.88 14.94
CA THR A 81 0.42 5.59 15.30
C THR A 81 -0.35 4.43 14.69
N MET A 82 0.28 3.27 14.56
CA MET A 82 -0.38 2.06 14.03
C MET A 82 -1.63 1.69 14.84
N ASN A 83 -1.58 1.87 16.17
CA ASN A 83 -2.72 1.63 17.05
C ASN A 83 -3.91 2.55 16.73
N GLN A 84 -3.65 3.84 16.48
CA GLN A 84 -4.70 4.79 16.09
C GLN A 84 -5.32 4.43 14.72
N ILE A 85 -4.50 3.95 13.78
CA ILE A 85 -5.00 3.46 12.48
C ILE A 85 -5.95 2.28 12.69
N PHE A 86 -5.58 1.31 13.54
CA PHE A 86 -6.44 0.15 13.82
C PHE A 86 -7.67 0.50 14.66
N GLN A 87 -7.64 1.53 15.50
CA GLN A 87 -8.83 2.01 16.18
C GLN A 87 -9.83 2.64 15.20
N GLU A 88 -9.34 3.39 14.21
CA GLU A 88 -10.20 4.05 13.24
C GLU A 88 -10.68 3.10 12.14
N TYR A 89 -9.81 2.20 11.68
CA TYR A 89 -10.06 1.22 10.65
C TYR A 89 -9.76 -0.20 11.18
N PRO A 90 -10.61 -0.76 12.07
CA PRO A 90 -10.35 -2.02 12.76
C PRO A 90 -10.24 -3.22 11.83
N ARG A 91 -10.77 -3.12 10.61
CA ARG A 91 -10.83 -4.23 9.68
C ARG A 91 -9.49 -4.62 9.06
N PHE A 92 -8.49 -3.77 9.17
CA PHE A 92 -7.14 -4.15 8.77
C PHE A 92 -6.55 -5.30 9.62
N SER A 93 -6.99 -5.46 10.87
CA SER A 93 -6.46 -6.49 11.76
C SER A 93 -7.03 -7.87 11.49
N ASP A 94 -8.30 -7.96 11.08
CA ASP A 94 -9.02 -9.22 10.92
C ASP A 94 -9.25 -9.62 9.45
N ILE A 95 -9.06 -8.70 8.50
CA ILE A 95 -9.09 -8.98 7.06
C ILE A 95 -7.75 -8.57 6.43
N PRO A 96 -6.70 -9.42 6.52
CA PRO A 96 -5.35 -9.08 6.05
C PRO A 96 -5.27 -8.65 4.59
N THR A 97 -6.14 -9.19 3.72
CA THR A 97 -6.19 -8.84 2.30
C THR A 97 -6.50 -7.36 2.05
N LEU A 98 -7.03 -6.63 3.03
CA LEU A 98 -7.24 -5.19 2.91
C LEU A 98 -5.92 -4.42 2.83
N LEU A 99 -4.87 -4.87 3.51
CA LEU A 99 -3.54 -4.25 3.43
C LEU A 99 -2.90 -4.48 2.06
N ASP A 100 -3.11 -5.66 1.48
CA ASP A 100 -2.67 -5.97 0.11
C ASP A 100 -3.35 -5.03 -0.90
N THR A 101 -4.68 -4.85 -0.79
CA THR A 101 -5.44 -3.89 -1.61
C THR A 101 -4.97 -2.45 -1.41
N GLU A 102 -4.73 -2.05 -0.15
CA GLU A 102 -4.26 -0.71 0.17
C GLU A 102 -2.91 -0.42 -0.49
N PHE A 103 -2.00 -1.39 -0.43
CA PHE A 103 -0.69 -1.28 -1.04
C PHE A 103 -0.76 -1.28 -2.57
N GLU A 104 -1.62 -2.12 -3.16
CA GLU A 104 -1.87 -2.12 -4.62
C GLU A 104 -2.33 -0.75 -5.10
N ASN A 105 -3.28 -0.12 -4.38
CA ASN A 105 -3.80 1.20 -4.74
C ASN A 105 -2.75 2.33 -4.67
N ILE A 106 -1.69 2.15 -3.86
CA ILE A 106 -0.58 3.11 -3.77
C ILE A 106 0.48 2.78 -4.83
N PHE A 107 0.69 1.50 -5.11
CA PHE A 107 1.75 0.98 -5.95
C PHE A 107 1.21 -0.06 -6.93
N ASP A 108 0.66 0.41 -8.04
CA ASP A 108 0.08 -0.42 -9.11
C ASP A 108 0.93 -1.66 -9.44
N GLY A 109 0.31 -2.84 -9.35
CA GLY A 109 0.91 -4.14 -9.66
C GLY A 109 1.85 -4.70 -8.60
N LYS A 110 1.84 -4.19 -7.36
CA LYS A 110 2.77 -4.61 -6.29
C LYS A 110 2.12 -5.02 -4.96
N GLY A 111 0.80 -5.03 -4.87
CA GLY A 111 0.03 -5.38 -3.68
C GLY A 111 -0.13 -6.87 -3.44
N ASP A 112 0.17 -7.73 -4.41
CA ASP A 112 0.00 -9.16 -4.21
C ASP A 112 0.94 -9.70 -3.13
N LEU A 113 0.32 -10.26 -2.08
CA LEU A 113 0.96 -10.90 -0.94
C LEU A 113 1.90 -9.95 -0.16
N PHE A 114 1.56 -8.66 -0.03
CA PHE A 114 2.40 -7.68 0.65
C PHE A 114 2.80 -8.17 2.05
N ILE A 115 1.84 -8.59 2.87
CA ILE A 115 2.12 -9.07 4.23
C ILE A 115 3.01 -10.32 4.23
N ARG A 116 2.73 -11.28 3.36
CA ARG A 116 3.55 -12.51 3.22
C ARG A 116 4.97 -12.20 2.75
N ARG A 117 5.14 -11.16 1.94
CA ARG A 117 6.45 -10.71 1.43
C ARG A 117 7.15 -9.74 2.37
N TRP A 118 6.47 -9.24 3.41
CA TRP A 118 6.99 -8.23 4.32
C TRP A 118 8.28 -8.71 4.98
N GLU A 119 8.22 -9.81 5.71
CA GLU A 119 9.39 -10.37 6.42
C GLU A 119 10.50 -10.80 5.47
N ALA A 120 10.17 -11.60 4.45
CA ALA A 120 11.20 -12.21 3.59
C ALA A 120 11.82 -11.23 2.57
N SER A 121 11.10 -10.20 2.12
CA SER A 121 11.52 -9.36 0.99
C SER A 121 11.57 -7.86 1.27
N ILE A 122 10.79 -7.35 2.22
CA ILE A 122 10.70 -5.90 2.48
C ILE A 122 11.55 -5.53 3.70
N MET A 123 11.43 -6.28 4.79
CA MET A 123 12.19 -6.06 6.02
C MET A 123 13.72 -6.01 5.80
N PRO A 124 14.35 -6.92 5.01
CA PRO A 124 15.78 -6.82 4.74
C PRO A 124 16.17 -5.53 4.02
N LYS A 125 15.33 -5.03 3.10
CA LYS A 125 15.56 -3.77 2.38
C LYS A 125 15.39 -2.59 3.31
N LEU A 126 14.39 -2.63 4.19
CA LEU A 126 14.13 -1.60 5.18
C LEU A 126 15.31 -1.50 6.16
N LYS A 127 15.78 -2.64 6.71
CA LYS A 127 17.00 -2.70 7.53
C LYS A 127 18.21 -2.13 6.80
N ALA A 128 18.41 -2.48 5.53
CA ALA A 128 19.54 -1.97 4.73
C ALA A 128 19.46 -0.45 4.45
N VAL A 129 18.26 0.13 4.33
CA VAL A 129 18.07 1.58 4.21
C VAL A 129 18.29 2.26 5.56
N ALA A 130 17.75 1.69 6.62
CA ALA A 130 17.91 2.17 7.98
C ALA A 130 19.38 2.18 8.44
N ALA A 131 20.15 1.15 8.11
CA ALA A 131 21.59 1.07 8.36
C ALA A 131 22.41 2.15 7.64
N LYS A 132 21.84 2.78 6.60
CA LYS A 132 22.44 3.95 5.92
C LYS A 132 22.03 5.28 6.57
N GLY A 133 21.04 5.27 7.46
CA GLY A 133 20.66 6.41 8.28
C GLY A 133 21.66 6.64 9.41
N LYS A 134 21.85 7.88 9.84
CA LYS A 134 22.75 8.21 10.96
C LYS A 134 22.04 8.02 12.31
N GLY A 135 22.74 7.40 13.26
CA GLY A 135 22.54 7.52 14.72
C GLY A 135 21.30 6.83 15.29
N ASP A 136 20.13 7.42 15.07
CA ASP A 136 18.92 7.07 15.84
C ASP A 136 18.27 5.77 15.36
N VAL A 137 18.30 5.49 14.06
CA VAL A 137 17.67 4.29 13.49
C VAL A 137 18.52 3.04 13.77
N THR A 138 19.85 3.18 13.80
CA THR A 138 20.78 2.09 14.16
C THR A 138 20.61 1.65 15.61
N ALA A 139 20.47 2.59 16.56
CA ALA A 139 20.26 2.28 17.97
C ALA A 139 18.90 1.58 18.22
N LEU A 140 17.85 1.96 17.49
CA LEU A 140 16.55 1.29 17.53
C LEU A 140 16.61 -0.15 16.98
N ILE A 141 17.36 -0.38 15.90
CA ILE A 141 17.53 -1.72 15.33
C ILE A 141 18.27 -2.65 16.29
N GLU A 142 19.38 -2.18 16.87
CA GLU A 142 20.16 -2.94 17.86
C GLU A 142 19.32 -3.26 19.10
N GLY A 143 18.49 -2.34 19.57
CA GLY A 143 17.59 -2.55 20.71
C GLY A 143 16.50 -3.62 20.46
N MET A 144 16.11 -3.86 19.21
CA MET A 144 15.10 -4.86 18.85
C MET A 144 15.69 -6.27 18.69
N GLU A 145 16.93 -6.39 18.20
CA GLU A 145 17.60 -7.69 18.06
C GLU A 145 18.01 -8.29 19.42
N ASN A 146 18.23 -7.45 20.44
CA ASN A 146 18.55 -7.91 21.79
C ASN A 146 17.34 -8.32 22.64
N GLN A 147 16.11 -8.16 22.15
CA GLN A 147 14.89 -8.54 22.88
C GLN A 147 14.36 -9.94 22.55
N THR A 148 14.92 -10.61 21.53
CA THR A 148 14.44 -11.94 21.10
C THR A 148 15.07 -13.12 21.82
N ASP A 149 15.99 -12.89 22.77
CA ASP A 149 16.75 -13.95 23.44
C ASP A 149 16.36 -14.22 24.91
N ASP A 150 15.37 -13.50 25.47
CA ASP A 150 15.01 -13.57 26.90
C ASP A 150 13.54 -14.00 27.18
N GLU A 151 13.00 -14.98 26.46
CA GLU A 151 11.87 -15.79 26.95
C GLU A 151 12.14 -17.29 26.74
N ASN A 152 12.62 -17.94 27.80
CA ASN A 152 12.78 -19.39 27.94
C ASN A 152 12.16 -19.84 29.27
#